data_AF-A0A967PWS1-F1
#
_entry.id   AF-A0A967PWS1-F1
#
_cell.length_a   1.000
_cell.length_b   1.000
_cell.length_c   1.000
_cell.angle_alpha   90.00
_cell.angle_beta   90.00
_cell.angle_gamma   90.00
#
_symmetry.space_group_name_H-M   'P 1'
#
loop_
_entity.id
_entity.type
_entity.pdbx_description
1 polymer ?
#
loop_
_entity_poly.entity_id
_entity_poly.type
_entity_poly.pdbx_seq_one_letter_code
_entity_poly.pdbx_strand_id
1 'polypeptide(L)'
;VTIDDRTGRIEVTLFGDTYARYHDVLGKDKVIVVSGEVRHDDYSGGLVMRVNEVYDMERAREQYAKRLLLKVAQEKAANGLVSSL
;
A
#
# COMPACT_ATOMS: atom_id res chain seq x y z
N VAL A 1 11.93 -0.47 9.64
CA VAL A 1 11.28 0.75 9.11
C VAL A 1 9.89 0.80 9.71
N THR A 2 9.39 1.96 10.12
CA THR A 2 8.03 2.08 10.65
C THR A 2 7.15 2.75 9.60
N ILE A 3 5.98 2.17 9.33
CA ILE A 3 4.98 2.71 8.42
C ILE A 3 3.80 3.21 9.25
N ASP A 4 3.25 4.37 8.87
CA ASP A 4 2.08 5.00 9.48
C ASP A 4 1.07 5.34 8.39
N ASP A 5 -0.17 4.85 8.52
CA ASP A 5 -1.26 5.08 7.56
C ASP A 5 -2.35 5.99 8.12
N ARG A 6 -2.06 6.72 9.20
CA ARG A 6 -2.99 7.53 10.01
C ARG A 6 -4.06 6.76 10.78
N THR A 7 -4.18 5.45 10.58
CA THR A 7 -5.06 4.58 11.38
C THR A 7 -4.26 3.74 12.38
N GLY A 8 -2.99 3.48 12.09
CA GLY A 8 -2.07 2.79 12.98
C GLY A 8 -0.63 2.87 12.51
N ARG A 9 0.24 2.19 13.27
CA ARG A 9 1.66 2.02 12.94
C ARG A 9 2.00 0.55 12.90
N ILE A 10 2.85 0.17 11.96
CA ILE A 10 3.40 -1.18 11.88
C ILE A 10 4.91 -1.12 11.68
N GLU A 11 5.61 -2.00 12.38
CA GLU A 11 7.03 -2.22 12.13
C GLU A 11 7.22 -3.19 10.97
N VAL A 12 8.03 -2.76 10.01
CA VAL A 12 8.36 -3.54 8.83
C VAL A 12 9.87 -3.77 8.74
N THR A 13 10.24 -5.00 8.43
CA THR A 13 11.62 -5.47 8.38
C THR A 13 11.96 -5.86 6.95
N LEU A 14 13.03 -5.26 6.43
CA LEU A 14 13.63 -5.60 5.14
C LEU A 14 14.96 -6.30 5.42
N PHE A 15 15.12 -7.53 4.91
CA PHE A 15 16.39 -8.27 5.00
C PHE A 15 17.38 -7.79 3.92
N GLY A 16 18.66 -8.12 4.08
CA GLY A 16 19.78 -7.57 3.29
C GLY A 16 19.50 -7.43 1.79
N ASP A 17 19.08 -8.50 1.13
CA ASP A 17 18.81 -8.47 -0.32
C ASP A 17 17.64 -7.56 -0.69
N THR A 18 16.56 -7.59 0.08
CA THR A 18 15.38 -6.73 -0.13
C THR A 18 15.73 -5.28 0.13
N TYR A 19 16.50 -5.00 1.19
CA TYR A 19 16.96 -3.65 1.49
C TYR A 19 17.88 -3.12 0.38
N ALA A 20 18.87 -3.89 -0.05
CA ALA A 20 19.77 -3.50 -1.13
C ALA A 20 19.01 -3.13 -2.42
N ARG A 21 17.97 -3.91 -2.76
CA ARG A 21 17.12 -3.66 -3.94
C ARG A 21 16.26 -2.40 -3.86
N TYR A 22 15.79 -2.03 -2.66
CA TYR A 22 14.76 -1.00 -2.50
C TYR A 22 15.19 0.19 -1.62
N HIS A 23 16.45 0.29 -1.22
CA HIS A 23 16.93 1.35 -0.32
C HIS A 23 16.69 2.78 -0.84
N ASP A 24 16.66 2.95 -2.16
CA ASP A 24 16.46 4.21 -2.87
C ASP A 24 15.03 4.74 -2.77
N VAL A 25 14.04 3.84 -2.79
CA VAL A 25 12.62 4.18 -2.63
C VAL A 25 12.21 4.35 -1.16
N LEU A 26 13.02 3.85 -0.23
CA LEU A 26 12.84 4.10 1.21
C LEU A 26 13.29 5.53 1.56
N GLY A 27 12.56 6.17 2.46
CA GLY A 27 12.90 7.52 2.92
C GLY A 27 11.84 8.09 3.83
N LYS A 28 12.23 9.08 4.63
CA LYS A 28 11.28 9.84 5.45
C LYS A 28 10.28 10.55 4.53
N ASP A 29 9.01 10.55 4.95
CA ASP A 29 7.91 11.22 4.24
C ASP A 29 7.65 10.72 2.80
N LYS A 30 8.20 9.54 2.43
CA LYS A 30 7.89 8.87 1.17
C LYS A 30 6.68 7.96 1.33
N VAL A 31 5.75 8.05 0.39
CA VAL A 31 4.61 7.14 0.30
C VAL A 31 5.05 5.91 -0.49
N ILE A 32 4.93 4.75 0.14
CA ILE A 32 5.31 3.46 -0.42
C ILE A 32 4.19 2.44 -0.22
N VAL A 33 4.15 1.43 -1.07
CA VAL A 33 3.33 0.24 -0.92
C VAL A 33 4.26 -0.94 -0.67
N VAL A 34 3.99 -1.71 0.37
CA VAL A 34 4.80 -2.87 0.74
C VAL A 34 3.98 -4.15 0.70
N SER A 35 4.58 -5.24 0.22
CA SER A 35 3.97 -6.58 0.24
C SER A 35 4.88 -7.54 1.01
N GLY A 36 4.30 -8.48 1.73
CA GLY A 36 5.06 -9.31 2.64
C GLY A 36 4.21 -10.11 3.62
N GLU A 37 4.91 -10.82 4.50
CA GLU A 37 4.31 -11.69 5.51
C GLU A 37 4.14 -10.92 6.82
N VAL A 38 2.91 -10.89 7.34
CA VAL A 38 2.60 -10.29 8.64
C VAL A 38 2.57 -11.38 9.70
N ARG A 39 3.24 -11.15 10.82
CA ARG A 39 3.28 -12.04 11.98
C ARG A 39 2.96 -11.28 13.24
N HIS A 40 2.42 -11.99 14.22
CA HIS A 40 2.40 -11.49 15.59
C HIS A 40 3.80 -11.65 16.18
N ASP A 41 4.25 -10.60 16.84
CA ASP A 41 5.42 -10.66 17.70
C ASP A 41 4.96 -10.90 19.14
N ASP A 42 5.23 -12.10 19.66
CA ASP A 42 4.84 -12.52 21.00
C ASP A 42 5.55 -11.72 22.11
N TYR A 43 6.65 -11.03 21.79
CA TYR A 43 7.39 -10.20 22.76
C TYR A 43 6.75 -8.81 22.93
N SER A 44 6.51 -8.09 21.83
CA SER A 44 5.90 -6.75 21.87
C SER A 44 4.37 -6.77 21.91
N GLY A 45 3.74 -7.91 21.61
CA GLY A 45 2.30 -8.03 21.42
C GLY A 45 1.78 -7.31 20.17
N GLY A 46 2.69 -6.86 19.30
CA GLY A 46 2.38 -6.10 18.09
C GLY A 46 2.38 -6.94 16.82
N LEU A 47 1.96 -6.32 15.72
CA LEU A 47 2.14 -6.86 14.38
C LEU A 47 3.50 -6.41 13.84
N VAL A 48 4.25 -7.36 13.30
CA VAL A 48 5.48 -7.12 12.56
C VAL A 48 5.34 -7.68 11.16
N MET A 49 5.90 -6.98 10.18
CA MET A 49 5.84 -7.39 8.78
C MET A 49 7.23 -7.67 8.24
N ARG A 50 7.43 -8.84 7.65
CA ARG A 50 8.59 -9.14 6.81
C ARG A 50 8.27 -8.75 5.38
N VAL A 51 9.00 -7.78 4.84
CA VAL A 51 8.77 -7.24 3.50
C VAL A 51 9.47 -8.08 2.44
N ASN A 52 8.75 -8.40 1.37
CA ASN A 52 9.25 -9.08 0.18
C ASN A 52 9.43 -8.09 -0.99
N GLU A 53 8.47 -7.18 -1.18
CA GLU A 53 8.49 -6.20 -2.24
C GLU A 53 8.10 -4.80 -1.72
N VAL A 54 8.68 -3.79 -2.36
CA VAL A 54 8.39 -2.37 -2.10
C VAL A 54 8.14 -1.70 -3.44
N TYR A 55 7.08 -0.90 -3.49
CA TYR A 55 6.71 -0.10 -4.64
C TYR A 55 6.60 1.36 -4.22
N ASP A 56 7.11 2.27 -5.05
CA ASP A 56 6.61 3.63 -5.02
C ASP A 56 5.19 3.68 -5.62
N MET A 57 4.57 4.86 -5.55
CA MET A 57 3.21 5.02 -6.05
C MET A 57 3.07 4.87 -7.57
N GLU A 58 4.11 5.15 -8.36
CA GLU A 58 4.07 4.97 -9.82
C GLU A 58 4.07 3.48 -10.18
N ARG A 59 5.05 2.74 -9.67
CA ARG A 59 5.17 1.29 -9.89
C ARG A 59 3.99 0.53 -9.32
N ALA A 60 3.47 0.94 -8.16
CA ALA A 60 2.27 0.34 -7.60
C ALA A 60 1.06 0.52 -8.53
N ARG A 61 0.93 1.70 -9.16
CA ARG A 61 -0.14 1.96 -10.14
C ARG A 61 0.07 1.13 -11.41
N GLU A 62 1.27 1.07 -11.95
CA GLU A 62 1.57 0.25 -13.15
C GLU A 62 1.25 -1.24 -12.91
N GLN A 63 1.60 -1.76 -11.73
CA GLN A 63 1.43 -3.17 -11.40
C GLN A 63 -0.02 -3.53 -11.06
N TYR A 64 -0.71 -2.68 -10.29
CA TYR A 64 -2.00 -3.05 -9.67
C TYR A 64 -3.21 -2.29 -10.21
N ALA A 65 -3.04 -1.20 -10.98
CA ALA A 65 -4.19 -0.48 -11.54
C ALA A 65 -4.84 -1.29 -12.66
N LYS A 66 -6.00 -1.90 -12.35
CA LYS A 66 -6.76 -2.71 -13.33
C LYS A 66 -7.99 -2.00 -13.87
N ARG A 67 -8.59 -1.10 -13.09
CA ARG A 67 -9.89 -0.48 -13.39
C ARG A 67 -9.98 0.89 -12.76
N LEU A 68 -10.75 1.78 -13.38
CA LEU A 68 -11.15 3.04 -12.79
C LEU A 68 -12.49 2.85 -12.05
N LEU A 69 -12.51 3.11 -10.74
CA LEU A 69 -13.74 3.08 -9.96
C LEU A 69 -14.29 4.50 -9.86
N LEU A 70 -15.43 4.73 -10.52
CA LEU A 70 -16.12 6.01 -10.50
C LEU A 70 -17.26 5.95 -9.48
N LYS A 71 -17.20 6.82 -8.46
CA LYS A 71 -18.33 7.05 -7.56
C LYS A 71 -19.16 8.19 -8.10
N VAL A 72 -20.36 7.90 -8.60
CA VAL A 72 -21.28 8.89 -9.14
C VAL A 72 -22.45 9.03 -8.17
N ALA A 73 -22.69 10.25 -7.69
CA ALA A 73 -23.88 10.54 -6.88
C ALA A 73 -25.12 10.40 -7.75
N GLN A 74 -26.17 9.76 -7.23
CA GLN A 74 -27.40 9.47 -7.98
C GLN A 74 -28.01 10.72 -8.63
N GLU A 75 -28.01 11.85 -7.92
CA GLU A 75 -28.50 13.15 -8.41
C GLU A 75 -27.77 13.64 -9.67
N LYS A 76 -26.48 13.29 -9.81
CA LYS A 76 -25.62 13.66 -10.94
C LYS A 76 -25.58 12.59 -12.04
N ALA A 77 -26.20 11.43 -11.81
CA ALA A 77 -26.30 10.30 -12.73
C ALA A 77 -27.62 10.29 -13.54
N ALA A 78 -28.48 11.30 -13.37
CA ALA A 78 -29.84 11.33 -13.91
C ALA A 78 -29.93 11.46 -15.45
N ASN A 79 -28.79 11.55 -16.16
CA ASN A 79 -28.75 11.58 -17.62
C ASN A 79 -28.90 10.19 -18.27
N GLY A 80 -29.20 9.14 -17.49
CA GLY A 80 -29.48 7.79 -17.96
C GLY A 80 -28.23 6.93 -18.23
N LEU A 81 -27.02 7.51 -18.22
CA LEU A 81 -25.77 6.81 -18.49
C LEU A 81 -25.50 5.66 -17.50
N VAL A 82 -25.79 5.86 -16.22
CA VAL A 82 -25.54 4.86 -15.17
C VAL A 82 -26.50 3.68 -15.26
N SER A 83 -27.73 3.89 -15.73
CA SER A 83 -28.70 2.81 -15.94
C SER A 83 -28.40 1.96 -17.17
N SER A 84 -27.57 2.46 -18.10
CA SER A 84 -27.17 1.78 -19.34
C SER A 84 -25.83 1.04 -19.27
N LEU A 85 -25.09 1.19 -18.16
CA LEU A 85 -23.84 0.48 -17.86
C LEU A 85 -24.13 -0.84 -17.16
#